data_AF-A0A2V7YQK4-F1
#
_entry.id   AF-A0A2V7YQK4-F1
#
_cell.length_a   1.000
_cell.length_b   1.000
_cell.length_c   1.000
_cell.angle_alpha   90.00
_cell.angle_beta   90.00
_cell.angle_gamma   90.00
#
_symmetry.space_group_name_H-M   'P 1'
#
loop_
_entity.id
_entity.type
_entity.pdbx_description
1 polymer ?
#
loop_
_entity_poly.entity_id
_entity_poly.type
_entity_poly.pdbx_seq_one_letter_code
_entity_poly.pdbx_strand_id
1 'polypeptide(L)'
;MNGDGGALAIVLTGGGARAAYQVGVLRGVARRLPATRLDIITGVSAGAINAIFLASRQAPLADIVEELSRVWGALQLQDILHIESASLLRKAAAWVTKLGSGGSVGPRVRGLVDTKPLRKLLERLYPENSDGEIAGLAESVARCDPKAVAVTTLDYNTGRTVTWVAGCNIETWDRPLRRGVLSKLTSCRSCFRRSNSASTGTATAASVSPPRSLPLCTSAPLACSRCRRTTESPCPKPTSRRSSVIRRRRRSSAN
;
A
#
# COMPACT_ATOMS: atom_id res chain seq x y z
N MET A 1 33.11 -9.45 -4.95
CA MET A 1 32.67 -9.95 -3.64
C MET A 1 31.34 -10.63 -3.85
N ASN A 2 31.36 -11.96 -4.03
CA ASN A 2 30.18 -12.78 -4.21
C ASN A 2 29.67 -13.24 -2.85
N GLY A 3 28.35 -13.36 -2.70
CA GLY A 3 27.82 -14.55 -2.05
C GLY A 3 26.68 -14.31 -1.09
N ASP A 4 26.99 -14.05 0.17
CA ASP A 4 26.01 -14.14 1.26
C ASP A 4 25.80 -12.78 1.93
N GLY A 5 25.50 -11.77 1.11
CA GLY A 5 25.08 -10.46 1.60
C GLY A 5 23.76 -10.62 2.36
N GLY A 6 23.85 -10.76 3.69
CA GLY A 6 22.68 -10.90 4.55
C GLY A 6 21.67 -9.79 4.27
N ALA A 7 20.40 -10.16 4.17
CA ALA A 7 19.34 -9.19 3.94
C ALA A 7 19.22 -8.25 5.15
N LEU A 8 19.36 -6.94 4.92
CA LEU A 8 19.23 -5.96 6.01
C LEU A 8 17.75 -5.64 6.23
N ALA A 9 17.29 -5.89 7.45
CA ALA A 9 15.94 -5.57 7.89
C ALA A 9 15.92 -4.34 8.79
N ILE A 10 14.89 -3.50 8.66
CA ILE A 10 14.57 -2.43 9.61
C ILE A 10 13.17 -2.60 10.16
N VAL A 11 13.04 -2.41 11.48
CA VAL A 11 11.78 -2.49 12.23
C VAL A 11 11.49 -1.14 12.86
N LEU A 12 10.39 -0.50 12.43
CA LEU A 12 9.97 0.83 12.87
C LEU A 12 8.76 0.74 13.78
N THR A 13 9.00 0.93 15.07
CA THR A 13 7.97 0.81 16.11
C THR A 13 6.96 1.96 16.07
N GLY A 14 5.84 1.76 16.77
CA GLY A 14 4.85 2.80 16.98
C GLY A 14 5.32 3.79 18.07
N GLY A 15 4.92 5.05 17.94
CA GLY A 15 5.30 6.07 18.94
C GLY A 15 4.71 7.45 18.72
N GLY A 16 3.75 7.62 17.81
CA GLY A 16 3.22 8.93 17.42
C GLY A 16 4.34 9.85 16.94
N ALA A 17 4.39 11.07 17.50
CA ALA A 17 5.42 12.06 17.18
C ALA A 17 6.87 11.57 17.41
N ARG A 18 7.08 10.59 18.31
CA ARG A 18 8.43 10.03 18.57
C ARG A 18 9.00 9.26 17.39
N ALA A 19 8.20 8.94 16.37
CA ALA A 19 8.73 8.36 15.14
C ALA A 19 9.70 9.32 14.41
N ALA A 20 9.72 10.62 14.72
CA ALA A 20 10.78 11.54 14.28
C ALA A 20 12.19 11.11 14.75
N TYR A 21 12.32 10.49 15.93
CA TYR A 21 13.62 10.00 16.40
C TYR A 21 14.16 8.87 15.51
N GLN A 22 13.28 8.04 14.95
CA GLN A 22 13.66 7.00 14.00
C GLN A 22 14.31 7.62 12.76
N VAL A 23 13.78 8.76 12.30
CA VAL A 23 14.36 9.52 11.18
C VAL A 23 15.75 10.05 11.54
N GLY A 24 15.93 10.58 12.75
CA GLY A 24 17.25 11.01 13.24
C GLY A 24 18.28 9.86 13.24
N VAL A 25 17.89 8.68 13.71
CA VAL A 25 18.74 7.47 13.67
C VAL A 25 19.07 7.10 12.23
N LEU A 26 18.07 7.05 11.36
CA LEU A 26 18.24 6.77 9.93
C LEU A 26 19.19 7.76 9.24
N ARG A 27 19.15 9.06 9.60
CA ARG A 27 20.09 10.07 9.07
C ARG A 27 21.51 9.73 9.50
N GLY A 28 21.70 9.34 10.75
CA GLY A 28 22.98 8.90 11.28
C GLY A 28 23.53 7.66 10.56
N VAL A 29 22.66 6.69 10.28
CA VAL A 29 22.99 5.46 9.53
C VAL A 29 23.37 5.81 8.09
N ALA A 30 22.54 6.58 7.37
CA ALA A 30 22.79 6.92 5.98
C ALA A 30 24.09 7.72 5.78
N ARG A 31 24.46 8.58 6.74
CA ARG A 31 25.73 9.32 6.71
C ARG A 31 26.95 8.42 6.93
N ARG A 32 26.84 7.45 7.84
CA ARG A 32 27.95 6.54 8.18
C ARG A 32 28.09 5.40 7.19
N LEU A 33 26.99 4.95 6.60
CA LEU A 33 26.89 3.79 5.74
C LEU A 33 26.10 4.16 4.47
N PRO A 34 26.67 4.97 3.57
CA PRO A 34 25.96 5.50 2.40
C PRO A 34 25.55 4.44 1.37
N ALA A 35 26.22 3.29 1.37
CA ALA A 35 25.89 2.15 0.51
C ALA A 35 24.80 1.23 1.10
N THR A 36 24.21 1.57 2.26
CA THR A 36 23.18 0.76 2.91
C THR A 36 21.95 0.63 2.02
N ARG A 37 21.50 -0.61 1.83
CA ARG A 37 20.20 -0.93 1.22
C ARG A 37 19.36 -1.68 2.24
N LEU A 38 18.08 -1.33 2.32
CA LEU A 38 17.12 -1.96 3.23
C LEU A 38 16.33 -3.00 2.44
N ASP A 39 16.65 -4.28 2.60
CA ASP A 39 15.96 -5.36 1.91
C ASP A 39 14.56 -5.61 2.48
N ILE A 40 14.39 -5.42 3.79
CA ILE A 40 13.13 -5.70 4.50
C ILE A 40 12.77 -4.49 5.35
N ILE A 41 11.60 -3.92 5.13
CA ILE A 41 11.14 -2.73 5.84
C ILE A 41 9.81 -3.04 6.52
N THR A 42 9.74 -2.93 7.84
CA THR A 42 8.48 -3.11 8.56
C THR A 42 8.19 -1.97 9.52
N GLY A 43 6.91 -1.66 9.68
CA GLY A 43 6.47 -0.65 10.63
C GLY A 43 5.08 -0.87 11.20
N VAL A 44 4.84 -0.22 12.35
CA VAL A 44 3.54 -0.21 13.02
C VAL A 44 3.16 1.22 13.40
N SER A 45 1.89 1.59 13.23
CA SER A 45 1.37 2.92 13.55
C SER A 45 2.21 4.04 12.88
N ALA A 46 2.73 5.01 13.62
CA ALA A 46 3.60 6.07 13.07
C ALA A 46 4.89 5.53 12.41
N GLY A 47 5.43 4.39 12.88
CA GLY A 47 6.55 3.73 12.22
C GLY A 47 6.18 3.14 10.86
N ALA A 48 4.91 2.79 10.63
CA ALA A 48 4.43 2.36 9.31
C ALA A 48 4.45 3.51 8.30
N ILE A 49 4.21 4.76 8.74
CA ILE A 49 4.35 5.93 7.87
C ILE A 49 5.80 6.01 7.38
N ASN A 50 6.78 5.95 8.28
CA ASN A 50 8.19 5.94 7.91
C ASN A 50 8.55 4.75 7.02
N ALA A 51 8.06 3.55 7.32
CA ALA A 51 8.32 2.34 6.55
C ALA A 51 7.86 2.47 5.09
N ILE A 52 6.63 2.96 4.88
CA ILE A 52 6.07 3.16 3.54
C ILE A 52 6.80 4.29 2.82
N PHE A 53 7.20 5.34 3.53
CA PHE A 53 8.02 6.40 2.95
C PHE A 53 9.34 5.86 2.40
N LEU A 54 10.08 5.10 3.21
CA LEU A 54 11.34 4.48 2.79
C LEU A 54 11.16 3.54 1.59
N ALA A 55 10.10 2.73 1.61
CA ALA A 55 9.83 1.76 0.57
C ALA A 55 9.30 2.35 -0.74
N SER A 56 8.70 3.55 -0.70
CA SER A 56 8.03 4.17 -1.85
C SER A 56 8.90 5.17 -2.63
N ARG A 57 10.20 5.24 -2.34
CA ARG A 57 11.14 6.17 -2.97
C ARG A 57 12.28 5.41 -3.64
N GLN A 58 12.68 5.87 -4.83
CA GLN A 58 13.75 5.28 -5.63
C GLN A 58 14.96 6.20 -5.66
N ALA A 59 15.61 6.33 -4.52
CA ALA A 59 16.78 7.18 -4.36
C ALA A 59 17.75 6.56 -3.34
N PRO A 60 19.01 7.03 -3.28
CA PRO A 60 19.92 6.69 -2.19
C PRO A 60 19.27 6.91 -0.83
N LEU A 61 19.56 6.05 0.14
CA LEU A 61 18.98 6.11 1.49
C LEU A 61 19.16 7.49 2.14
N ALA A 62 20.30 8.15 1.89
CA ALA A 62 20.57 9.50 2.41
C ALA A 62 19.53 10.53 1.92
N ASP A 63 19.18 10.50 0.64
CA ASP A 63 18.24 11.46 0.04
C ASP A 63 16.82 11.21 0.53
N ILE A 64 16.41 9.93 0.56
CA ILE A 64 15.10 9.52 1.08
C ILE A 64 14.93 9.98 2.53
N VAL A 65 15.95 9.74 3.37
CA VAL A 65 15.88 10.07 4.78
C VAL A 65 15.95 11.58 5.01
N GLU A 66 16.65 12.34 4.18
CA GLU A 66 16.66 13.80 4.27
C GLU A 66 15.32 14.40 3.82
N GLU A 67 14.67 13.85 2.79
CA GLU A 67 13.27 14.16 2.44
C GLU A 67 12.33 13.86 3.62
N LEU A 68 12.45 12.67 4.21
CA LEU A 68 11.65 12.28 5.38
C LEU A 68 11.90 13.20 6.57
N SER A 69 13.14 13.64 6.79
CA SER A 69 13.48 14.61 7.84
C SER A 69 12.80 15.95 7.63
N ARG A 70 12.69 16.42 6.39
CA ARG A 70 11.95 17.65 6.06
C ARG A 70 10.46 17.48 6.30
N VAL A 71 9.88 16.34 5.91
CA VAL A 71 8.48 16.01 6.18
C VAL A 71 8.21 16.11 7.68
N TRP A 72 8.97 15.40 8.52
CA TRP A 72 8.79 15.44 9.98
C TRP A 72 9.06 16.81 10.59
N GLY A 73 10.05 17.55 10.07
CA GLY A 73 10.37 18.90 10.55
C GLY A 73 9.30 19.95 10.21
N ALA A 74 8.50 19.71 9.18
CA ALA A 74 7.41 20.58 8.78
C ALA A 74 6.06 20.23 9.44
N LEU A 75 5.95 19.11 10.16
CA LEU A 75 4.68 18.70 10.78
C LEU A 75 4.30 19.65 11.90
N GLN A 76 3.14 20.29 11.76
CA GLN A 76 2.50 21.03 12.82
C GLN A 76 1.34 20.22 13.42
N LEU A 77 0.92 20.53 14.64
CA LEU A 77 -0.13 19.76 15.33
C LEU A 77 -1.45 19.78 14.54
N GLN A 78 -1.76 20.90 13.88
CA GLN A 78 -2.92 21.06 12.98
C GLN A 78 -2.89 20.14 11.75
N ASP A 79 -1.72 19.67 11.32
CA ASP A 79 -1.58 18.74 10.20
C ASP A 79 -1.96 17.30 10.57
N ILE A 80 -2.00 17.00 11.87
CA ILE A 80 -2.26 15.66 12.41
C ILE A 80 -3.65 15.60 13.05
N LEU A 81 -4.03 16.64 13.80
CA LEU A 81 -5.28 16.71 14.56
C LEU A 81 -5.98 18.04 14.33
N HIS A 82 -7.28 18.00 14.06
CA HIS A 82 -8.07 19.23 14.03
C HIS A 82 -8.39 19.67 15.46
N ILE A 83 -7.77 20.76 15.92
CA ILE A 83 -7.98 21.33 17.25
C ILE A 83 -8.96 22.50 17.15
N GLU A 84 -10.26 22.22 17.07
CA GLU A 84 -11.22 23.21 17.56
C GLU A 84 -11.31 23.02 19.09
N SER A 85 -10.72 23.93 19.86
CA SER A 85 -10.71 23.91 21.33
C SER A 85 -12.12 23.77 21.93
N ALA A 86 -13.11 24.43 21.34
CA ALA A 86 -14.53 24.30 21.72
C ALA A 86 -15.13 22.91 21.43
N SER A 87 -14.65 22.22 20.38
CA SER A 87 -15.09 20.86 20.04
C SER A 87 -14.44 19.81 20.96
N LEU A 88 -13.20 20.04 21.40
CA LEU A 88 -12.49 19.16 22.34
C LEU A 88 -13.06 19.26 23.74
N LEU A 89 -13.39 20.48 24.23
CA LEU A 89 -14.09 20.63 25.52
C LEU A 89 -15.46 19.95 25.51
N ARG A 90 -16.24 20.09 24.44
CA ARG A 90 -17.52 19.37 24.31
C ARG A 90 -17.35 17.85 24.28
N LYS A 91 -16.33 17.34 23.56
CA LYS A 91 -16.03 15.90 23.53
C LYS A 91 -15.54 15.39 24.89
N ALA A 92 -14.74 16.18 25.61
CA ALA A 92 -14.30 15.88 26.96
C ALA A 92 -15.47 15.89 27.96
N ALA A 93 -16.34 16.90 27.91
CA ALA A 93 -17.57 16.96 28.70
C ALA A 93 -18.53 15.80 28.39
N ALA A 94 -18.67 15.42 27.12
CA ALA A 94 -19.46 14.26 26.70
C ALA A 94 -18.87 12.93 27.20
N TRP A 95 -17.54 12.85 27.40
CA TRP A 95 -16.88 11.69 28.00
C TRP A 95 -17.00 11.68 29.52
N VAL A 96 -16.84 12.82 30.20
CA VAL A 96 -17.03 12.94 31.65
C VAL A 96 -18.46 12.57 32.03
N THR A 97 -19.45 13.05 31.27
CA THR A 97 -20.86 12.68 31.47
C THR A 97 -21.11 11.19 31.18
N LYS A 98 -20.44 10.62 30.19
CA LYS A 98 -20.57 9.18 29.87
C LYS A 98 -19.91 8.27 30.91
N LEU A 99 -18.74 8.66 31.42
CA LEU A 99 -18.05 7.95 32.50
C LEU A 99 -18.80 8.12 33.83
N GLY A 100 -19.27 9.34 34.13
CA GLY A 100 -20.05 9.63 35.33
C GLY A 100 -21.45 9.00 35.36
N SER A 101 -21.99 8.60 34.19
CA SER A 101 -23.30 7.91 34.09
C SER A 101 -23.20 6.38 33.95
N GLY A 102 -22.01 5.80 34.15
CA GLY A 102 -21.81 4.35 34.00
C GLY A 102 -21.99 3.82 32.57
N GLY A 103 -21.88 4.70 31.56
CA GLY A 103 -22.04 4.35 30.15
C GLY A 103 -23.49 4.39 29.64
N SER A 104 -24.46 4.70 30.49
CA SER A 104 -25.90 4.67 30.17
C SER A 104 -26.40 5.95 29.47
N VAL A 105 -25.71 7.08 29.62
CA VAL A 105 -26.14 8.37 29.04
C VAL A 105 -24.98 9.06 28.31
N GLY A 106 -25.19 9.41 27.04
CA GLY A 106 -24.25 10.21 26.23
C GLY A 106 -24.02 9.68 24.81
N PRO A 107 -23.55 10.53 23.88
CA PRO A 107 -23.40 10.17 22.46
C PRO A 107 -22.41 9.02 22.20
N ARG A 108 -22.57 8.31 21.06
CA ARG A 108 -21.56 7.34 20.56
C ARG A 108 -20.31 8.11 20.11
N VAL A 109 -19.28 8.16 20.94
CA VAL A 109 -18.02 8.82 20.58
C VAL A 109 -17.18 7.91 19.70
N ARG A 110 -17.23 8.12 18.37
CA ARG A 110 -16.34 7.49 17.39
C ARG A 110 -15.01 8.24 17.36
N GLY A 111 -14.08 7.87 18.23
CA GLY A 111 -12.72 8.43 18.29
C GLY A 111 -12.65 9.81 18.94
N LEU A 112 -11.61 10.03 19.74
CA LEU A 112 -11.43 11.28 20.49
C LEU A 112 -11.08 12.46 19.57
N VAL A 113 -10.48 12.20 18.40
CA VAL A 113 -9.92 13.24 17.53
C VAL A 113 -10.30 13.03 16.06
N ASP A 114 -10.58 14.12 15.35
CA ASP A 114 -10.78 14.11 13.90
C ASP A 114 -9.41 13.94 13.20
N THR A 115 -9.23 12.82 12.51
CA THR A 115 -7.99 12.47 11.80
C THR A 115 -8.03 12.81 10.31
N LYS A 116 -8.98 13.65 9.85
CA LYS A 116 -9.00 14.15 8.47
C LYS A 116 -7.69 14.85 8.05
N PRO A 117 -7.03 15.68 8.88
CA PRO A 117 -5.77 16.33 8.50
C PRO A 117 -4.67 15.30 8.19
N LEU A 118 -4.52 14.31 9.08
CA LEU A 118 -3.59 13.20 8.88
C LEU A 118 -3.87 12.44 7.58
N ARG A 119 -5.15 12.19 7.26
CA ARG A 119 -5.50 11.55 5.99
C ARG A 119 -5.01 12.37 4.78
N LYS A 120 -5.31 13.67 4.75
CA LYS A 120 -4.88 14.55 3.65
C LYS A 120 -3.36 14.61 3.54
N LEU A 121 -2.66 14.57 4.67
CA LEU A 121 -1.19 14.48 4.69
C LEU A 121 -0.72 13.17 4.04
N LEU A 122 -1.30 12.03 4.43
CA LEU A 122 -0.94 10.72 3.86
C LEU A 122 -1.22 10.65 2.36
N GLU A 123 -2.36 11.18 1.89
CA GLU A 123 -2.71 11.25 0.47
C GLU A 123 -1.69 12.08 -0.34
N ARG A 124 -1.14 13.16 0.25
CA ARG A 124 -0.07 13.95 -0.39
C ARG A 124 1.28 13.24 -0.40
N LEU A 125 1.62 12.55 0.70
CA LEU A 125 2.91 11.84 0.82
C LEU A 125 2.95 10.57 -0.04
N TYR A 126 1.80 9.94 -0.25
CA TYR A 126 1.64 8.65 -0.91
C TYR A 126 0.61 8.74 -2.05
N PRO A 127 0.96 9.39 -3.17
CA PRO A 127 0.08 9.45 -4.33
C PRO A 127 -0.25 8.04 -4.83
N GLU A 128 -1.53 7.81 -5.13
CA GLU A 128 -2.02 6.52 -5.61
C GLU A 128 -2.07 6.47 -7.14
N ASN A 129 -1.84 5.29 -7.70
CA ASN A 129 -2.04 5.01 -9.12
C ASN A 129 -3.53 4.74 -9.45
N SER A 130 -3.83 4.43 -10.71
CA SER A 130 -5.20 4.12 -11.17
C SER A 130 -5.85 2.92 -10.47
N ASP A 131 -5.03 2.02 -9.90
CA ASP A 131 -5.47 0.83 -9.18
C ASP A 131 -5.68 1.09 -7.68
N GLY A 132 -5.45 2.33 -7.22
CA GLY A 132 -5.55 2.74 -5.82
C GLY A 132 -4.35 2.34 -4.97
N GLU A 133 -3.25 1.91 -5.57
CA GLU A 133 -2.02 1.54 -4.86
C GLU A 133 -1.08 2.73 -4.74
N ILE A 134 -0.29 2.78 -3.66
CA ILE A 134 0.76 3.79 -3.53
C ILE A 134 1.76 3.60 -4.67
N ALA A 135 1.80 4.54 -5.61
CA ALA A 135 2.46 4.36 -6.90
C ALA A 135 3.94 4.01 -6.75
N GLY A 136 4.67 4.81 -5.95
CA GLY A 136 6.09 4.56 -5.70
C GLY A 136 6.38 3.24 -4.98
N LEU A 137 5.44 2.74 -4.16
CA LEU A 137 5.60 1.43 -3.52
C LEU A 137 5.36 0.29 -4.52
N ALA A 138 4.33 0.40 -5.36
CA ALA A 138 4.04 -0.60 -6.40
C ALA A 138 5.24 -0.76 -7.35
N GLU A 139 5.86 0.35 -7.74
CA GLU A 139 7.09 0.34 -8.54
C GLU A 139 8.28 -0.33 -7.84
N SER A 140 8.50 -0.04 -6.56
CA SER A 140 9.54 -0.68 -5.74
C SER A 140 9.33 -2.19 -5.61
N VAL A 141 8.11 -2.61 -5.32
CA VAL A 141 7.75 -4.02 -5.20
C VAL A 141 7.92 -4.74 -6.54
N ALA A 142 7.54 -4.11 -7.67
CA ALA A 142 7.74 -4.68 -9.00
C ALA A 142 9.23 -4.92 -9.33
N ARG A 143 10.14 -4.09 -8.80
CA ARG A 143 11.59 -4.26 -8.93
C ARG A 143 12.21 -5.18 -7.89
N CYS A 144 11.44 -5.72 -6.95
CA CYS A 144 11.95 -6.53 -5.83
C CYS A 144 12.97 -5.76 -4.95
N ASP A 145 12.84 -4.44 -4.86
CA ASP A 145 13.74 -3.57 -4.10
C ASP A 145 12.92 -2.45 -3.42
N PRO A 146 12.57 -2.59 -2.12
CA PRO A 146 12.98 -3.66 -1.19
C PRO A 146 12.32 -5.02 -1.49
N LYS A 147 12.89 -6.11 -0.97
CA LYS A 147 12.35 -7.47 -1.10
C LYS A 147 11.00 -7.62 -0.40
N ALA A 148 10.83 -6.99 0.76
CA ALA A 148 9.60 -7.06 1.54
C ALA A 148 9.31 -5.76 2.29
N VAL A 149 8.03 -5.38 2.30
CA VAL A 149 7.49 -4.27 3.08
C VAL A 149 6.30 -4.77 3.87
N ALA A 150 6.27 -4.51 5.18
CA ALA A 150 5.23 -5.01 6.06
C ALA A 150 4.68 -3.94 7.00
N VAL A 151 3.35 -3.75 7.00
CA VAL A 151 2.66 -2.84 7.92
C VAL A 151 1.78 -3.64 8.85
N THR A 152 1.96 -3.44 10.15
CA THR A 152 1.15 -4.14 11.17
C THR A 152 0.02 -3.26 11.69
N THR A 153 -1.17 -3.85 11.79
CA THR A 153 -2.39 -3.23 12.29
C THR A 153 -3.14 -4.17 13.24
N LEU A 154 -4.14 -3.64 13.95
CA LEU A 154 -5.06 -4.42 14.77
C LEU A 154 -6.45 -4.41 14.14
N ASP A 155 -7.02 -5.58 13.91
CA ASP A 155 -8.41 -5.71 13.52
C ASP A 155 -9.31 -5.63 14.76
N TYR A 156 -10.07 -4.55 14.89
CA TYR A 156 -10.96 -4.33 16.03
C TYR A 156 -12.16 -5.28 16.09
N ASN A 157 -12.53 -5.94 14.99
CA ASN A 157 -13.63 -6.90 15.01
C ASN A 157 -13.18 -8.25 15.58
N THR A 158 -11.95 -8.65 15.30
CA THR A 158 -11.42 -9.99 15.64
C THR A 158 -10.40 -9.96 16.78
N GLY A 159 -9.89 -8.78 17.16
CA GLY A 159 -8.77 -8.63 18.09
C GLY A 159 -7.45 -9.16 17.55
N ARG A 160 -7.40 -9.56 16.28
CA ARG A 160 -6.20 -10.16 15.67
C ARG A 160 -5.28 -9.06 15.15
N THR A 161 -3.99 -9.26 15.36
CA THR A 161 -2.95 -8.48 14.69
C THR A 161 -2.85 -8.93 13.23
N VAL A 162 -2.92 -7.99 12.30
CA VAL A 162 -2.78 -8.26 10.87
C VAL A 162 -1.56 -7.53 10.35
N THR A 163 -0.61 -8.30 9.81
CA THR A 163 0.58 -7.80 9.13
C THR A 163 0.35 -7.87 7.63
N TRP A 164 0.19 -6.71 7.01
CA TRP A 164 -0.03 -6.55 5.58
C TRP A 164 1.32 -6.49 4.89
N VAL A 165 1.58 -7.40 3.97
CA VAL A 165 2.89 -7.57 3.34
C VAL A 165 2.79 -7.34 1.83
N ALA A 166 3.74 -6.61 1.28
CA ALA A 166 3.98 -6.46 -0.15
C ALA A 166 5.46 -6.75 -0.43
N GLY A 167 5.77 -7.42 -1.53
CA GLY A 167 7.15 -7.82 -1.83
C GLY A 167 7.22 -8.98 -2.80
N CYS A 168 8.44 -9.48 -3.01
CA CYS A 168 8.70 -10.62 -3.87
C CYS A 168 8.88 -11.91 -3.06
N ASN A 169 8.31 -13.01 -3.57
CA ASN A 169 8.43 -14.34 -2.97
C ASN A 169 8.13 -14.38 -1.45
N ILE A 170 7.00 -13.79 -1.05
CA ILE A 170 6.59 -13.70 0.35
C ILE A 170 5.73 -14.91 0.71
N GLU A 171 6.17 -15.68 1.69
CA GLU A 171 5.35 -16.68 2.35
C GLU A 171 4.50 -16.03 3.46
N THR A 172 3.19 -16.27 3.43
CA THR A 172 2.28 -15.81 4.48
C THR A 172 2.21 -16.81 5.62
N TRP A 173 1.77 -16.34 6.78
CA TRP A 173 1.65 -17.17 7.97
C TRP A 173 0.35 -16.88 8.72
N ASP A 174 -0.22 -17.91 9.32
CA ASP A 174 -1.36 -17.79 10.23
C ASP A 174 -0.97 -18.42 11.59
N ARG A 175 -1.17 -17.67 12.67
CA ARG A 175 -0.88 -18.06 14.05
C ARG A 175 -2.00 -17.55 14.97
N PRO A 176 -2.12 -18.09 16.20
CA PRO A 176 -3.06 -17.55 17.18
C PRO A 176 -2.89 -16.04 17.35
N LEU A 177 -3.99 -15.30 17.22
CA LEU A 177 -4.07 -13.83 17.38
C LEU A 177 -3.26 -12.99 16.38
N ARG A 178 -2.56 -13.59 15.41
CA ARG A 178 -1.78 -12.83 14.41
C ARG A 178 -1.72 -13.52 13.05
N ARG A 179 -1.77 -12.76 11.95
CA ARG A 179 -1.61 -13.30 10.59
C ARG A 179 -0.87 -12.36 9.65
N GLY A 180 -0.14 -12.91 8.70
CA GLY A 180 0.46 -12.22 7.56
C GLY A 180 -0.44 -12.33 6.33
N VAL A 181 -0.74 -11.21 5.68
CA VAL A 181 -1.62 -11.16 4.50
C VAL A 181 -0.93 -10.40 3.38
N LEU A 182 -0.82 -11.02 2.20
CA LEU A 182 -0.38 -10.32 1.00
C LEU A 182 -1.39 -9.26 0.61
N SER A 183 -0.93 -8.03 0.41
CA SER A 183 -1.82 -6.91 0.13
C SER A 183 -1.15 -5.80 -0.67
N LYS A 184 -1.95 -5.21 -1.56
CA LYS A 184 -1.64 -3.95 -2.23
C LYS A 184 -1.88 -2.82 -1.23
N LEU A 185 -0.82 -2.09 -0.84
CA LEU A 185 -0.92 -1.07 0.21
C LEU A 185 -1.40 0.26 -0.38
N THR A 186 -2.37 0.87 0.30
CA THR A 186 -3.07 2.09 -0.11
C THR A 186 -2.99 3.13 1.01
N SER A 187 -3.10 4.42 0.68
CA SER A 187 -3.10 5.51 1.67
C SER A 187 -4.42 5.58 2.45
N CYS A 188 -5.51 5.09 1.87
CA CYS A 188 -6.87 5.23 2.41
C CYS A 188 -7.51 3.93 2.93
N ARG A 189 -8.35 4.08 3.97
CA ARG A 189 -8.99 3.02 4.76
C ARG A 189 -10.07 2.21 4.03
N SER A 190 -10.59 2.69 2.89
CA SER A 190 -11.75 2.08 2.23
C SER A 190 -11.42 0.85 1.38
N CYS A 191 -10.16 0.66 0.98
CA CYS A 191 -9.77 -0.49 0.16
C CYS A 191 -9.44 -1.75 0.98
N PHE A 192 -9.21 -1.62 2.28
CA PHE A 192 -8.86 -2.73 3.17
C PHE A 192 -9.96 -3.81 3.34
N ARG A 193 -11.18 -3.55 2.87
CA ARG A 193 -12.30 -4.52 2.89
C ARG A 193 -12.25 -5.57 1.77
N ARG A 194 -11.43 -5.40 0.72
CA ARG A 194 -11.50 -6.25 -0.49
C ARG A 194 -10.54 -7.43 -0.55
N SER A 195 -9.84 -7.80 0.53
CA SER A 195 -8.98 -9.01 0.51
C SER A 195 -9.72 -10.32 0.90
N ASN A 196 -11.04 -10.29 1.13
CA ASN A 196 -11.78 -11.43 1.68
C ASN A 196 -12.64 -12.21 0.67
N SER A 197 -12.43 -12.06 -0.64
CA SER A 197 -13.23 -12.79 -1.65
C SER A 197 -12.44 -13.65 -2.65
N ALA A 198 -11.17 -13.98 -2.38
CA ALA A 198 -10.42 -14.89 -3.25
C ALA A 198 -9.36 -15.69 -2.48
N SER A 199 -9.79 -16.69 -1.70
CA SER A 199 -8.99 -17.87 -1.33
C SER A 199 -9.76 -18.78 -0.37
N THR A 200 -10.92 -19.27 -0.79
CA THR A 200 -11.38 -20.60 -0.35
C THR A 200 -11.03 -21.58 -1.45
N GLY A 201 -9.76 -21.95 -1.49
CA GLY A 201 -9.25 -23.08 -2.26
C GLY A 201 -8.72 -24.12 -1.28
N THR A 202 -9.62 -24.88 -0.65
CA THR A 202 -9.27 -26.11 0.05
C THR A 202 -8.71 -27.11 -0.97
N ALA A 203 -7.41 -27.35 -0.90
CA ALA A 203 -6.79 -28.50 -1.52
C ALA A 203 -7.09 -29.75 -0.66
N THR A 204 -7.86 -30.68 -1.19
CA THR A 204 -7.83 -32.09 -0.79
C THR A 204 -8.15 -32.94 -2.01
N ALA A 205 -7.45 -34.06 -2.12
CA ALA A 205 -7.17 -34.80 -3.35
C ALA A 205 -8.29 -35.72 -3.86
N ALA A 206 -8.26 -35.94 -5.18
CA ALA A 206 -8.55 -37.18 -5.95
C ALA A 206 -9.91 -37.90 -5.82
N SER A 207 -10.70 -37.92 -6.91
CA SER A 207 -10.98 -39.13 -7.72
C SER A 207 -12.05 -38.90 -8.83
N VAL A 208 -11.64 -39.15 -10.08
CA VAL A 208 -12.32 -39.92 -11.16
C VAL A 208 -13.80 -39.64 -11.57
N SER A 209 -13.91 -39.20 -12.84
CA SER A 209 -14.95 -39.41 -13.88
C SER A 209 -16.15 -38.44 -14.08
N PRO A 210 -16.49 -38.11 -15.35
CA PRO A 210 -17.47 -37.07 -15.73
C PRO A 210 -18.87 -37.62 -16.01
N PRO A 211 -19.91 -36.76 -16.15
CA PRO A 211 -20.55 -36.69 -17.48
C PRO A 211 -21.21 -35.34 -17.89
N ARG A 212 -21.21 -35.15 -19.22
CA ARG A 212 -22.32 -34.70 -20.11
C ARG A 212 -22.94 -33.28 -20.02
N SER A 213 -22.68 -32.55 -21.12
CA SER A 213 -23.60 -31.77 -22.00
C SER A 213 -24.47 -30.64 -21.46
N LEU A 214 -24.25 -29.48 -22.12
CA LEU A 214 -25.06 -28.25 -22.27
C LEU A 214 -26.58 -28.48 -22.47
N PRO A 215 -27.42 -27.44 -22.30
CA PRO A 215 -27.71 -26.58 -23.44
C PRO A 215 -27.64 -25.07 -23.18
N LEU A 216 -27.49 -24.35 -24.28
CA LEU A 216 -27.59 -22.90 -24.45
C LEU A 216 -29.00 -22.38 -24.07
N CYS A 217 -29.06 -21.14 -23.57
CA CYS A 217 -30.23 -20.28 -23.72
C CYS A 217 -29.81 -18.88 -24.16
N THR A 218 -29.99 -18.66 -25.47
CA THR A 218 -30.20 -17.39 -26.16
C THR A 218 -31.53 -16.74 -25.74
N SER A 219 -31.56 -15.42 -25.51
CA SER A 219 -32.36 -14.42 -26.26
C SER A 219 -32.48 -13.08 -25.53
N ALA A 220 -32.42 -12.01 -26.33
CA ALA A 220 -32.26 -10.59 -26.03
C ALA A 220 -33.60 -9.84 -25.75
N PRO A 221 -33.79 -8.55 -26.12
CA PRO A 221 -33.29 -7.30 -25.52
C PRO A 221 -34.44 -6.33 -25.14
N LEU A 222 -34.13 -5.22 -24.43
CA LEU A 222 -35.02 -4.04 -24.37
C LEU A 222 -34.29 -2.74 -24.73
N ALA A 223 -34.63 -2.31 -25.95
CA ALA A 223 -34.87 -0.97 -26.50
C ALA A 223 -34.15 0.28 -25.96
N CYS A 224 -33.56 0.96 -26.95
CA CYS A 224 -33.01 2.29 -27.01
C CYS A 224 -34.09 3.34 -27.31
N SER A 225 -33.95 4.58 -26.82
CA SER A 225 -34.63 5.75 -27.38
C SER A 225 -33.81 7.03 -27.25
N ARG A 226 -33.05 7.38 -28.31
CA ARG A 226 -33.21 8.59 -29.15
C ARG A 226 -31.90 9.00 -29.82
N CYS A 227 -31.87 8.78 -31.14
CA CYS A 227 -31.00 9.44 -32.10
C CYS A 227 -31.32 10.94 -32.24
N ARG A 228 -30.31 11.74 -32.57
CA ARG A 228 -30.26 12.46 -33.87
C ARG A 228 -28.87 13.06 -34.16
N ARG A 229 -28.36 12.66 -35.34
CA ARG A 229 -27.58 13.43 -36.35
C ARG A 229 -26.14 13.82 -35.96
N THR A 230 -25.10 13.72 -36.80
CA THR A 230 -24.97 13.48 -38.25
C THR A 230 -23.47 13.27 -38.59
N THR A 231 -23.21 12.77 -39.82
CA THR A 231 -21.96 12.80 -40.64
C THR A 231 -20.79 11.85 -40.32
N GLU A 232 -20.81 10.71 -41.03
CA GLU A 232 -19.77 10.16 -41.95
C GLU A 232 -18.35 10.74 -41.82
N SER A 233 -17.32 9.92 -41.55
CA SER A 233 -16.52 9.20 -42.58
C SER A 233 -15.44 8.29 -41.92
N PRO A 234 -14.86 7.30 -42.65
CA PRO A 234 -14.44 6.01 -42.07
C PRO A 234 -12.96 5.87 -41.65
N CYS A 235 -12.78 4.89 -40.76
CA CYS A 235 -11.52 4.40 -40.17
C CYS A 235 -10.62 3.66 -41.19
N PRO A 236 -9.29 3.89 -41.23
CA PRO A 236 -8.40 3.17 -42.13
C PRO A 236 -8.07 1.76 -41.64
N LYS A 237 -8.12 0.79 -42.57
CA LYS A 237 -7.72 -0.62 -42.40
C LYS A 237 -6.20 -0.77 -42.22
N PRO A 238 -5.74 -1.87 -41.58
CA PRO A 238 -4.33 -2.10 -41.30
C PRO A 238 -3.58 -2.58 -42.55
N THR A 239 -2.49 -1.90 -42.91
CA THR A 239 -1.60 -2.32 -44.00
C THR A 239 -0.51 -3.27 -43.50
N SER A 240 -0.33 -4.30 -44.30
CA SER A 240 0.55 -5.45 -44.10
C SER A 240 2.05 -5.12 -44.12
N ARG A 241 2.78 -5.84 -43.26
CA ARG A 241 4.22 -6.12 -43.30
C ARG A 241 4.82 -6.17 -44.71
N ARG A 242 5.96 -5.50 -44.90
CA ARG A 242 7.04 -5.97 -45.79
C ARG A 242 8.39 -5.83 -45.12
N SER A 243 9.16 -6.90 -45.29
CA SER A 243 10.47 -7.21 -44.75
C SER A 243 11.57 -6.61 -45.63
N SER A 244 12.63 -6.05 -45.04
CA SER A 244 13.96 -5.99 -45.67
C SER A 244 15.05 -5.73 -44.62
N VAL A 245 15.53 -6.80 -43.99
CA VAL A 245 16.79 -6.79 -43.24
C VAL A 245 17.91 -7.10 -44.23
N ILE A 246 18.71 -6.09 -44.57
CA ILE A 246 19.93 -6.25 -45.35
C ILE A 246 21.02 -6.85 -44.45
N ARG A 247 21.49 -8.02 -44.89
CA ARG A 247 22.61 -8.78 -44.36
C ARG A 247 23.90 -8.20 -44.95
N ARG A 248 24.86 -7.75 -44.13
CA ARG A 248 26.28 -7.75 -44.51
C ARG A 248 27.12 -8.36 -43.40
N ARG A 249 27.78 -9.46 -43.74
CA ARG A 249 28.76 -10.21 -42.95
C ARG A 249 30.15 -9.57 -43.11
N ARG A 250 30.84 -9.51 -41.96
CA ARG A 250 32.27 -9.80 -41.67
C ARG A 250 33.36 -9.37 -42.66
N ARG A 251 34.41 -8.74 -42.11
CA ARG A 251 35.80 -9.23 -42.22
C ARG A 251 36.61 -8.89 -40.96
N SER A 252 37.59 -9.75 -40.71
CA SER A 252 38.47 -9.88 -39.55
C SER A 252 39.91 -9.57 -39.99
N SER A 253 40.70 -8.93 -39.14
CA SER A 253 42.18 -8.95 -39.09
C SER A 253 42.59 -8.24 -37.78
N ALA A 254 43.08 -8.91 -36.75
CA ALA A 254 44.47 -9.36 -36.55
C ALA A 254 45.47 -8.20 -36.51
N ASN A 255 45.81 -7.76 -35.30
CA ASN A 255 47.17 -7.68 -34.75
C ASN A 255 47.08 -7.47 -33.23
#